data_AF-A0A2U2C4H3-F1
#
_entry.id   AF-A0A2U2C4H3-F1
#
_cell.length_a   1.000
_cell.length_b   1.000
_cell.length_c   1.000
_cell.angle_alpha   90.00
_cell.angle_beta   90.00
_cell.angle_gamma   90.00
#
_symmetry.space_group_name_H-M   'P 1'
#
loop_
_entity.id
_entity.type
_entity.pdbx_description
1 polymer ?
#
loop_
_entity_poly.entity_id
_entity_poly.type
_entity_poly.pdbx_seq_one_letter_code
_entity_poly.pdbx_strand_id
1 'polypeptide(L)' 'MGQLNTTRNVARADDVYQMLIDAHEGKTKDESDAFNARLILTLINHIGDEAVIAEALSVAEG' A
#
# COMPACT_ATOMS: atom_id res chain seq x y z
N MET A 1 0.97 -12.07 -16.30
CA MET A 1 2.02 -11.83 -15.29
C MET A 1 2.50 -10.41 -15.48
N GLY A 2 2.06 -9.52 -14.61
CA GLY A 2 2.61 -8.18 -14.49
C GLY A 2 3.95 -8.20 -13.75
N GLN A 3 4.71 -7.13 -13.86
CA GLN A 3 5.94 -6.90 -13.08
C GLN A 3 5.65 -5.82 -12.04
N LEU A 4 6.22 -5.92 -10.85
CA LEU A 4 6.10 -4.87 -9.84
C LEU A 4 6.69 -3.55 -10.35
N ASN A 5 5.93 -2.45 -10.23
CA ASN A 5 6.44 -1.12 -10.50
C ASN A 5 6.96 -0.46 -9.22
N THR A 6 8.27 -0.36 -9.08
CA THR A 6 8.95 0.31 -7.95
C THR A 6 9.32 1.77 -8.25
N THR A 7 8.95 2.28 -9.43
CA THR A 7 9.19 3.67 -9.84
C THR A 7 7.95 4.53 -9.61
N ARG A 8 8.12 5.86 -9.64
CA ARG A 8 7.00 6.80 -9.47
C ARG A 8 5.94 6.57 -10.55
N ASN A 9 4.81 5.98 -10.16
CA ASN A 9 3.68 5.69 -11.04
C ASN A 9 2.46 6.61 -10.80
N VAL A 10 2.62 7.61 -9.94
CA VAL A 10 1.54 8.54 -9.57
C VAL A 10 1.97 9.97 -9.90
N ALA A 11 1.13 10.68 -10.66
CA ALA A 11 1.38 12.07 -11.05
C ALA A 11 1.49 13.00 -9.83
N ARG A 12 0.54 12.88 -8.90
CA ARG A 12 0.42 13.69 -7.68
C ARG A 12 0.83 12.89 -6.44
N ALA A 13 2.08 12.45 -6.39
CA ALA A 13 2.59 11.57 -5.33
C ALA A 13 2.39 12.16 -3.92
N ASP A 14 2.65 13.46 -3.76
CA ASP A 14 2.52 14.14 -2.46
C ASP A 14 1.07 14.18 -1.99
N ASP A 15 0.12 14.49 -2.87
CA ASP A 15 -1.31 14.50 -2.52
C ASP A 15 -1.81 13.09 -2.15
N VAL A 16 -1.32 12.06 -2.85
CA VAL A 16 -1.66 10.67 -2.51
C VAL A 16 -1.08 10.26 -1.17
N TYR A 17 0.13 10.68 -0.86
CA TYR A 17 0.72 10.44 0.45
C TYR A 17 -0.02 11.19 1.57
N GLN A 18 -0.46 12.43 1.30
CA GLN A 18 -1.26 13.20 2.25
C GLN A 18 -2.60 12.51 2.56
N MET A 19 -3.28 11.94 1.55
CA MET A 19 -4.50 11.16 1.79
C MET A 19 -4.29 10.00 2.76
N LEU A 20 -3.11 9.35 2.74
CA LEU A 20 -2.78 8.31 3.70
C LEU A 20 -2.58 8.88 5.11
N ILE A 21 -1.86 10.01 5.25
CA ILE A 21 -1.67 10.68 6.53
C ILE A 21 -3.01 11.09 7.16
N ASP A 22 -3.86 11.75 6.37
CA ASP A 22 -5.18 12.22 6.82
C ASP A 22 -6.05 11.03 7.24
N ALA A 23 -5.93 9.90 6.55
CA ALA A 23 -6.63 8.67 6.92
C ALA A 23 -6.18 8.11 8.29
N HIS A 24 -5.00 8.46 8.78
CA HIS A 24 -4.52 8.09 10.12
C HIS A 24 -4.83 9.12 11.20
N GLU A 25 -5.25 10.33 10.84
CA GLU A 25 -5.54 11.39 11.81
C GLU A 25 -6.62 10.94 12.83
N GLY A 26 -6.36 11.20 14.11
CA GLY A 26 -7.25 10.85 15.22
C GLY A 26 -7.28 9.36 15.61
N LYS A 27 -6.52 8.49 14.93
CA LYS A 27 -6.44 7.05 15.26
C LYS A 27 -5.37 6.79 16.31
N THR A 28 -5.67 5.88 17.21
CA THR A 28 -4.67 5.21 18.03
C THR A 28 -3.75 4.34 17.18
N LYS A 29 -2.67 3.84 17.78
CA LYS A 29 -1.77 2.89 17.11
C LYS A 29 -2.50 1.63 16.66
N ASP A 30 -3.31 1.03 17.52
CA ASP A 30 -4.02 -0.21 17.20
C ASP A 30 -5.06 0.00 16.08
N GLU A 31 -5.74 1.14 16.08
CA GLU A 31 -6.68 1.49 15.01
C GLU A 31 -5.96 1.75 13.67
N SER A 32 -4.77 2.36 13.73
CA SER A 32 -3.91 2.57 12.57
C SER A 32 -3.39 1.25 12.00
N ASP A 33 -2.97 0.33 12.87
CA ASP A 33 -2.49 -0.99 12.46
C ASP A 33 -3.65 -1.81 11.84
N ALA A 34 -4.85 -1.74 12.42
CA ALA A 34 -6.05 -2.36 11.85
C ALA A 34 -6.50 -1.71 10.52
N PHE A 35 -6.34 -0.39 10.38
CA PHE A 35 -6.57 0.32 9.12
C PHE A 35 -5.59 -0.16 8.03
N ASN A 36 -4.30 -0.23 8.35
CA ASN A 36 -3.27 -0.69 7.44
C ASN A 36 -3.50 -2.12 6.97
N ALA A 37 -3.89 -3.04 7.86
CA ALA A 37 -4.21 -4.42 7.48
C ALA A 37 -5.35 -4.49 6.45
N ARG A 38 -6.42 -3.70 6.64
CA ARG A 38 -7.55 -3.63 5.70
C ARG A 38 -7.14 -2.99 4.36
N LEU A 39 -6.33 -1.94 4.41
CA LEU A 39 -5.82 -1.28 3.21
C LEU A 39 -4.96 -2.24 2.39
N ILE A 40 -4.00 -2.93 3.02
CA ILE A 40 -3.13 -3.92 2.37
C ILE A 40 -3.97 -5.02 1.72
N LEU A 41 -4.93 -5.61 2.43
CA LEU A 41 -5.81 -6.64 1.88
C LEU A 41 -6.59 -6.14 0.65
N THR A 42 -7.10 -4.91 0.71
CA THR A 42 -7.84 -4.29 -0.40
C THR A 42 -6.94 -4.11 -1.62
N LEU A 43 -5.70 -3.64 -1.43
CA LEU A 43 -4.72 -3.45 -2.51
C LEU A 43 -4.27 -4.79 -3.10
N ILE A 44 -4.03 -5.81 -2.27
CA ILE A 44 -3.72 -7.17 -2.72
C ILE A 44 -4.83 -7.70 -3.64
N ASN A 45 -6.09 -7.55 -3.23
CA ASN A 45 -7.24 -7.95 -4.04
C ASN A 45 -7.35 -7.16 -5.36
N HIS A 46 -7.00 -5.87 -5.34
CA HIS A 46 -7.01 -5.03 -6.55
C HIS A 46 -5.90 -5.42 -7.54
N ILE A 47 -4.71 -5.76 -7.03
CA ILE A 47 -3.57 -6.20 -7.85
C ILE A 47 -3.87 -7.57 -8.50
N GLY A 48 -4.35 -8.55 -7.71
CA GLY A 48 -4.83 -9.85 -8.21
C GLY A 48 -3.78 -10.75 -8.88
N ASP A 49 -2.51 -10.32 -8.97
CA ASP A 49 -1.39 -11.08 -9.54
C ASP A 49 -0.44 -11.52 -8.42
N GLU A 50 -0.43 -12.82 -8.13
CA GLU A 50 0.39 -13.44 -7.08
C GLU A 50 1.89 -13.18 -7.27
N ALA A 51 2.38 -13.11 -8.51
CA ALA A 51 3.80 -12.85 -8.79
C ALA A 51 4.17 -11.41 -8.41
N VAL A 52 3.32 -10.44 -8.75
CA VAL A 52 3.51 -9.03 -8.37
C VAL A 52 3.47 -8.87 -6.85
N ILE A 53 2.56 -9.58 -6.17
CA ILE A 53 2.46 -9.54 -4.71
C ILE A 53 3.71 -10.15 -4.05
N ALA A 54 4.20 -11.28 -4.56
CA ALA A 54 5.42 -11.92 -4.05
C ALA A 54 6.66 -11.02 -4.24
N GLU A 55 6.79 -10.37 -5.39
CA GLU A 55 7.84 -9.36 -5.63
C GLU A 55 7.73 -8.19 -4.63
N ALA A 56 6.50 -7.69 -4.38
CA ALA A 56 6.28 -6.60 -3.45
C ALA A 56 6.68 -6.96 -2.00
N LEU A 57 6.37 -8.18 -1.56
CA LEU A 57 6.79 -8.68 -0.25
C LEU A 57 8.32 -8.76 -0.15
N SER A 58 8.99 -9.32 -1.17
CA SER A 58 10.44 -9.39 -1.20
C SER A 58 11.11 -8.02 -1.13
N VAL A 59 10.55 -6.99 -1.80
CA VAL A 59 11.07 -5.61 -1.73
C VAL A 59 10.85 -4.98 -0.35
N ALA A 60 9.74 -5.30 0.32
CA ALA A 60 9.42 -4.77 1.64
C ALA A 60 10.27 -5.39 2.77
N GLU A 61 10.74 -6.63 2.59
CA GLU A 61 11.63 -7.31 3.54
C GLU A 61 13.08 -6.79 3.53
N GLY A 62 13.52 -6.21 2.40
CA GLY A 62 14.87 -5.63 2.22
C GLY A 62 15.82 -6.49 1.41
#